data_AF-A0A914TE42-F1
#
_entry.id   AF-A0A914TE42-F1
#
_cell.length_a   1.000
_cell.length_b   1.000
_cell.length_c   1.000
_cell.angle_alpha   90.00
_cell.angle_beta   90.00
_cell.angle_gamma   90.00
#
_symmetry.space_group_name_H-M   'P 1'
#
loop_
_entity.id
_entity.type
_entity.pdbx_description
1 polymer ?
#
loop_
_entity_poly.entity_id
_entity_poly.type
_entity_poly.pdbx_seq_one_letter_code
_entity_poly.pdbx_strand_id
1 'polypeptide(L)'
;MMKTGVRIQNVLTDAVFHKTLRLSNTARKGRTVGEIVNLMAIDVERFQTLCQQSQQFWSTPLQIILCLIFLYTVLGLAFIGGVIVMILLIPLNMIVSIKVKKWQSLQMKLKDERQKMTNEVMNGVKVIKLYAWEKPMLKVISEIRSKEVALIRKASMTRTFIDVINSASPFLVSKII
;
A
#
# COMPACT_ATOMS: atom_id res chain seq x y z
N MET A 1 -7.78 -6.59 -20.81
CA MET A 1 -8.09 -5.96 -19.51
C MET A 1 -7.45 -4.58 -19.36
N MET A 2 -6.12 -4.42 -19.50
CA MET A 2 -5.48 -3.09 -19.36
C MET A 2 -6.05 -2.04 -20.32
N LYS A 3 -6.27 -2.39 -21.59
CA LYS A 3 -6.92 -1.50 -22.58
C LYS A 3 -8.32 -1.08 -22.14
N THR A 4 -9.10 -1.97 -21.54
CA THR A 4 -10.45 -1.69 -21.04
C THR A 4 -10.39 -0.75 -19.83
N GLY A 5 -9.46 -0.99 -18.89
CA GLY A 5 -9.26 -0.12 -17.73
C GLY A 5 -8.89 1.31 -18.14
N VAL A 6 -7.97 1.48 -19.10
CA VAL A 6 -7.58 2.80 -19.63
C VAL A 6 -8.75 3.48 -20.36
N ARG A 7 -9.58 2.73 -21.10
CA ARG A 7 -10.80 3.29 -21.71
C ARG A 7 -11.78 3.80 -20.67
N ILE A 8 -12.00 3.04 -19.60
CA ILE A 8 -12.88 3.44 -18.49
C ILE A 8 -12.33 4.70 -17.80
N GLN A 9 -11.02 4.76 -17.56
CA GLN A 9 -10.35 5.92 -17.01
C GLN A 9 -10.59 7.16 -17.88
N ASN A 10 -10.35 7.07 -19.19
CA ASN A 10 -10.51 8.19 -20.12
C ASN A 10 -11.96 8.70 -20.16
N VAL A 11 -12.94 7.78 -20.21
CA VAL A 11 -14.37 8.14 -20.22
C VAL A 11 -14.79 8.80 -18.90
N LEU A 12 -14.31 8.30 -17.76
CA LEU A 12 -14.60 8.91 -16.46
C LEU A 12 -13.98 10.30 -16.32
N THR A 13 -12.73 10.48 -16.76
CA THR A 13 -12.06 11.79 -16.76
C THR A 13 -12.81 12.79 -17.65
N ASP A 14 -13.21 12.37 -18.85
CA ASP A 14 -14.01 13.22 -19.75
C ASP A 14 -15.39 13.56 -19.14
N ALA A 15 -16.08 12.58 -18.54
CA ALA A 15 -17.36 12.81 -17.87
C ALA A 15 -17.25 13.80 -16.71
N VAL A 16 -16.20 13.69 -15.89
CA VAL A 16 -15.92 14.63 -14.78
C VAL A 16 -15.61 16.01 -15.33
N PHE A 17 -14.81 16.10 -16.40
CA PHE A 17 -14.49 17.37 -17.05
C PHE A 17 -15.74 18.06 -17.62
N HIS A 18 -16.55 17.34 -18.39
CA HIS A 18 -17.82 17.82 -18.93
C HIS A 18 -18.80 18.25 -17.82
N LYS A 19 -18.87 17.50 -16.73
CA LYS A 19 -19.73 17.86 -15.59
C LYS A 19 -19.23 19.14 -14.92
N THR A 20 -17.92 19.31 -14.78
CA THR A 20 -17.30 20.50 -14.18
C THR A 20 -17.60 21.77 -14.99
N LEU A 21 -17.66 21.68 -16.32
CA LEU A 21 -18.02 22.81 -17.19
C LEU A 21 -19.49 23.25 -17.06
N ARG A 22 -20.37 22.37 -16.58
CA ARG A 22 -21.82 22.63 -16.44
C ARG A 22 -22.25 22.78 -14.98
N LEU A 23 -21.31 22.90 -14.04
CA LEU A 23 -21.62 23.01 -12.62
C LEU A 23 -22.23 24.38 -12.32
N SER A 24 -23.31 24.42 -11.53
CA SER A 24 -23.89 25.67 -11.05
C SER A 24 -22.94 26.36 -10.06
N ASN A 25 -23.05 27.70 -9.92
CA ASN A 25 -22.23 28.46 -8.98
C ASN A 25 -22.42 28.01 -7.52
N THR A 26 -23.61 27.53 -7.14
CA THR A 26 -23.88 26.97 -5.80
C THR A 26 -23.14 25.66 -5.59
N ALA A 27 -23.18 24.74 -6.57
CA ALA A 27 -22.44 23.48 -6.50
C ALA A 27 -20.91 23.70 -6.53
N ARG A 28 -20.44 24.70 -7.29
CA ARG A 28 -19.02 25.05 -7.43
C ARG A 28 -18.43 25.62 -6.13
N LYS A 29 -19.25 26.21 -5.26
CA LYS A 29 -18.84 26.61 -3.91
C LYS A 29 -18.66 25.42 -2.96
N GLY A 30 -19.34 24.30 -3.22
CA GLY A 30 -19.30 23.11 -2.38
C GLY A 30 -18.12 22.15 -2.65
N ARG A 31 -17.40 22.32 -3.76
CA ARG A 31 -16.23 21.52 -4.12
C ARG A 31 -15.12 22.44 -4.63
N THR A 32 -13.95 22.36 -4.01
CA THR A 32 -12.75 23.09 -4.44
C THR A 32 -12.19 22.50 -5.73
N VAL A 33 -11.44 23.31 -6.48
CA VAL A 33 -10.71 22.82 -7.68
C VAL A 33 -9.76 21.68 -7.31
N GLY A 34 -9.13 21.75 -6.13
CA GLY A 34 -8.25 20.69 -5.63
C GLY A 34 -8.98 19.36 -5.42
N GLU A 35 -10.20 19.37 -4.88
CA GLU A 35 -11.01 18.14 -4.73
C GLU A 35 -11.37 17.51 -6.07
N ILE A 36 -11.71 18.33 -7.09
CA ILE A 36 -12.05 17.83 -8.43
C ILE A 36 -10.81 17.22 -9.11
N VAL A 37 -9.65 17.88 -8.98
CA VAL A 37 -8.38 17.34 -9.49
C VAL A 37 -8.00 16.05 -8.77
N ASN A 38 -8.19 15.98 -7.44
CA ASN A 38 -7.94 14.77 -6.67
C ASN A 38 -8.85 13.61 -7.10
N LEU A 39 -10.13 13.88 -7.38
CA LEU A 39 -11.08 12.89 -7.89
C LEU A 39 -10.60 12.29 -9.23
N MET A 40 -10.15 13.15 -10.16
CA MET A 40 -9.63 12.68 -11.46
C MET A 40 -8.29 11.95 -11.33
N ALA A 41 -7.42 12.37 -10.41
CA ALA A 41 -6.10 11.78 -10.25
C ALA A 41 -6.13 10.46 -9.48
N ILE A 42 -6.87 10.38 -8.37
CA ILE A 42 -6.81 9.23 -7.46
C ILE A 42 -7.98 8.28 -7.71
N ASP A 43 -9.22 8.77 -7.64
CA ASP A 43 -10.40 7.90 -7.69
C ASP A 43 -10.60 7.29 -9.07
N VAL A 44 -10.42 8.07 -10.15
CA VAL A 44 -10.55 7.56 -11.53
C VAL A 44 -9.44 6.59 -11.89
N GLU A 45 -8.19 6.82 -11.45
CA GLU A 45 -7.09 5.85 -11.60
C GLU A 45 -7.39 4.53 -10.84
N ARG A 46 -8.03 4.63 -9.68
CA ARG A 46 -8.44 3.45 -8.90
C ARG A 46 -9.41 2.56 -9.67
N PHE A 47 -10.29 3.11 -10.51
CA PHE A 47 -11.17 2.30 -11.37
C PHE A 47 -10.40 1.48 -12.42
N GLN A 48 -9.31 2.02 -12.97
CA GLN A 48 -8.45 1.27 -13.89
C GLN A 48 -7.83 0.06 -13.20
N THR A 49 -7.29 0.25 -11.99
CA THR A 49 -6.67 -0.84 -11.21
C THR A 49 -7.70 -1.86 -10.73
N LEU A 50 -8.92 -1.44 -10.38
CA LEU A 50 -10.03 -2.34 -10.04
C LEU A 50 -10.40 -3.25 -11.21
N CYS A 51 -10.43 -2.73 -12.44
CA CYS A 51 -10.68 -3.56 -13.62
C CYS A 51 -9.63 -4.67 -13.77
N GLN A 52 -8.36 -4.36 -13.54
CA GLN A 52 -7.30 -5.37 -13.58
C GLN A 52 -7.43 -6.38 -12.44
N GLN A 53 -7.72 -5.93 -11.22
CA GLN A 53 -7.87 -6.81 -10.05
C GLN A 53 -9.11 -7.70 -10.14
N SER A 54 -10.21 -7.23 -10.73
CA SER A 54 -11.43 -8.02 -10.91
C SER A 54 -11.18 -9.30 -11.70
N GLN A 55 -10.32 -9.24 -12.72
CA GLN A 55 -9.92 -10.42 -13.49
C GLN A 55 -9.15 -11.42 -12.63
N GLN A 56 -8.20 -10.92 -11.84
CA GLN A 56 -7.40 -11.75 -10.96
C GLN A 56 -8.27 -12.43 -9.89
N PHE A 57 -9.31 -11.75 -9.43
CA PHE A 57 -10.22 -12.25 -8.39
C PHE A 57 -10.92 -13.56 -8.75
N TRP A 58 -11.44 -13.71 -9.98
CA TRP A 58 -12.09 -14.96 -10.42
C TRP A 58 -11.10 -15.95 -11.07
N SER A 59 -10.04 -15.45 -11.69
CA SER A 59 -9.02 -16.31 -12.33
C SER A 59 -8.17 -17.06 -11.32
N THR A 60 -7.87 -16.47 -10.15
CA THR A 60 -6.98 -17.07 -9.14
C THR A 60 -7.58 -18.34 -8.51
N PRO A 61 -8.86 -18.36 -8.05
CA PRO A 61 -9.47 -19.58 -7.53
C PRO A 61 -9.48 -20.72 -8.55
N LEU A 62 -9.82 -20.42 -9.80
CA LEU A 62 -9.82 -21.41 -10.88
C LEU A 62 -8.42 -21.97 -11.13
N GLN A 63 -7.40 -21.11 -11.13
CA GLN A 63 -6.00 -21.52 -11.26
C GLN A 63 -5.55 -22.42 -10.10
N ILE A 64 -5.95 -22.12 -8.86
CA ILE A 64 -5.64 -22.94 -7.68
C ILE A 64 -6.29 -24.33 -7.80
N ILE A 65 -7.57 -24.39 -8.18
CA ILE A 65 -8.30 -25.66 -8.34
C ILE A 65 -7.64 -26.54 -9.41
N LEU A 66 -7.36 -25.98 -10.59
CA LEU A 66 -6.70 -26.72 -11.67
C LEU A 66 -5.30 -27.20 -11.27
N CYS A 67 -4.53 -26.36 -10.57
CA CYS A 67 -3.22 -26.72 -10.05
C CYS A 67 -3.29 -27.91 -9.09
N LEU A 68 -4.27 -27.92 -8.17
CA LEU A 68 -4.48 -29.04 -7.24
C LEU A 68 -4.87 -30.34 -7.97
N ILE A 69 -5.72 -30.26 -9.01
CA ILE A 69 -6.09 -31.43 -9.81
C ILE A 69 -4.86 -32.03 -10.51
N PHE A 70 -4.04 -31.18 -11.15
CA PHE A 70 -2.81 -31.66 -11.80
C PHE A 70 -1.80 -32.21 -10.80
N LEU A 71 -1.63 -31.56 -9.65
CA LEU A 71 -0.72 -32.01 -8.61
C LEU A 71 -1.14 -33.39 -8.07
N TYR A 72 -2.44 -33.62 -7.86
CA TYR A 72 -2.98 -34.93 -7.48
C TYR A 72 -2.73 -35.99 -8.56
N THR A 73 -2.90 -35.63 -9.84
CA THR A 73 -2.73 -36.58 -10.95
C THR A 73 -1.27 -37.04 -11.11
N VAL A 74 -0.29 -36.16 -10.84
CA VAL A 74 1.14 -36.47 -10.97
C VAL A 74 1.71 -37.16 -9.73
N LEU A 75 1.29 -36.77 -8.53
CA LEU A 75 1.93 -37.16 -7.25
C LEU A 75 1.07 -38.07 -6.36
N GLY A 76 -0.18 -38.36 -6.75
CA GLY A 76 -1.09 -39.15 -5.94
C GLY A 76 -1.39 -38.47 -4.60
N LEU A 77 -1.32 -39.21 -3.48
CA LEU A 77 -1.61 -38.69 -2.13
C LEU A 77 -0.50 -37.81 -1.53
N ALA A 78 0.72 -37.82 -2.09
CA ALA A 78 1.87 -37.09 -1.55
C ALA A 78 1.67 -35.56 -1.54
N PHE A 79 0.82 -35.02 -2.45
CA PHE A 79 0.55 -33.59 -2.53
C PHE A 79 -0.08 -32.97 -1.27
N ILE A 80 -0.75 -33.78 -0.45
CA ILE A 80 -1.43 -33.34 0.78
C ILE A 80 -0.44 -32.68 1.74
N GLY A 81 0.79 -33.20 1.84
CA GLY A 81 1.85 -32.60 2.66
C GLY A 81 2.18 -31.17 2.22
N GLY A 82 2.29 -30.95 0.91
CA GLY A 82 2.50 -29.61 0.33
C GLY A 82 1.35 -28.65 0.61
N VAL A 83 0.10 -29.12 0.50
CA VAL A 83 -1.10 -28.32 0.79
C VAL A 83 -1.14 -27.91 2.26
N ILE A 84 -0.80 -28.80 3.20
CA ILE A 84 -0.75 -28.50 4.63
C ILE A 84 0.27 -27.38 4.91
N VAL A 85 1.46 -27.44 4.31
CA VAL A 85 2.48 -26.39 4.46
C VAL A 85 2.00 -25.05 3.91
N MET A 86 1.34 -25.04 2.75
CA MET A 86 0.74 -23.82 2.20
C MET A 86 -0.33 -23.23 3.11
N ILE A 87 -1.22 -24.06 3.68
CA ILE A 87 -2.24 -23.61 4.63
C ILE A 87 -1.61 -23.04 5.90
N LEU A 88 -0.52 -23.63 6.41
CA LEU A 88 0.20 -23.13 7.59
C LEU A 88 0.91 -21.79 7.34
N LEU A 89 1.32 -21.51 6.10
CA LEU A 89 1.95 -20.22 5.75
C LEU A 89 0.95 -19.06 5.74
N ILE A 90 -0.35 -19.31 5.51
CA ILE A 90 -1.40 -18.28 5.51
C ILE A 90 -1.52 -17.56 6.87
N PRO A 91 -1.73 -18.25 8.02
CA PRO A 91 -1.85 -17.57 9.31
C PRO A 91 -0.54 -16.90 9.74
N LEU A 92 0.62 -17.48 9.38
CA LEU A 92 1.92 -16.86 9.62
C LEU A 92 2.03 -15.48 8.94
N ASN A 93 1.70 -15.43 7.64
CA ASN A 93 1.66 -14.18 6.87
C ASN A 93 0.65 -13.18 7.47
N MET A 94 -0.52 -13.64 7.90
CA MET A 94 -1.55 -12.79 8.51
C MET A 94 -1.05 -12.15 9.82
N ILE A 95 -0.49 -12.92 10.74
CA ILE A 95 0.02 -12.42 12.03
C ILE A 95 1.14 -11.41 11.80
N VAL A 96 2.07 -11.70 10.89
CA VAL A 96 3.15 -10.78 10.52
C VAL A 96 2.59 -9.48 9.94
N SER A 97 1.63 -9.58 9.01
CA SER A 97 0.99 -8.42 8.40
C SER A 97 0.30 -7.53 9.42
N ILE A 98 -0.36 -8.10 10.44
CA ILE A 98 -0.98 -7.32 11.53
C ILE A 98 0.08 -6.57 12.34
N LYS A 99 1.20 -7.21 12.68
CA LYS A 99 2.32 -6.57 13.39
C LYS A 99 2.95 -5.44 12.58
N VAL A 100 3.22 -5.69 11.30
CA VAL A 100 3.76 -4.68 10.38
C VAL A 100 2.82 -3.48 10.26
N LYS A 101 1.51 -3.73 10.10
CA LYS A 101 0.48 -2.67 10.05
C LYS A 101 0.45 -1.83 11.32
N LYS A 102 0.61 -2.45 12.49
CA LYS A 102 0.69 -1.74 13.77
C LYS A 102 1.90 -0.80 13.83
N TRP A 103 3.08 -1.27 13.44
CA TRP A 103 4.28 -0.42 13.40
C TRP A 103 4.18 0.68 12.35
N GLN A 104 3.59 0.39 11.19
CA GLN A 104 3.34 1.37 10.15
C GLN A 104 2.39 2.48 10.64
N SER A 105 1.32 2.13 11.37
CA SER A 105 0.42 3.12 11.97
C SER A 105 1.14 4.03 12.97
N LEU A 106 2.02 3.48 13.82
CA LEU A 106 2.84 4.28 14.74
C LEU A 106 3.83 5.18 13.99
N GLN A 107 4.45 4.66 12.93
CA GLN A 107 5.36 5.40 12.08
C GLN A 107 4.66 6.58 11.37
N MET A 108 3.42 6.40 10.93
CA MET A 108 2.61 7.48 10.34
C MET A 108 2.38 8.62 11.35
N LYS A 109 2.11 8.32 12.62
CA LYS A 109 1.97 9.36 13.66
C LYS A 109 3.25 10.18 13.85
N LEU A 110 4.41 9.52 13.90
CA LEU A 110 5.71 10.22 14.00
C LEU A 110 6.03 11.04 12.74
N LYS A 111 5.63 10.53 11.57
CA LYS A 111 5.77 11.24 10.30
C LYS A 111 4.94 12.53 10.29
N ASP A 112 3.69 12.47 10.78
CA ASP A 112 2.82 13.64 10.89
C ASP A 112 3.37 14.66 11.89
N GLU A 113 3.87 14.22 13.04
CA GLU A 113 4.54 15.06 14.03
C GLU A 113 5.78 15.75 13.44
N ARG A 114 6.65 15.00 12.75
CA ARG A 114 7.83 15.56 12.07
C ARG A 114 7.43 16.60 11.02
N GLN A 115 6.39 16.31 10.24
CA GLN A 115 5.91 17.23 9.21
C GLN A 115 5.36 18.52 9.82
N LYS A 116 4.61 18.41 10.92
CA LYS A 116 4.11 19.57 11.68
C LYS A 116 5.26 20.43 12.20
N MET A 117 6.24 19.83 12.88
CA MET A 117 7.42 20.56 13.40
C MET A 117 8.22 21.23 12.28
N THR A 118 8.38 20.55 11.14
CA THR A 118 9.09 21.12 9.99
C THR A 118 8.34 22.33 9.43
N ASN A 119 7.01 22.29 9.37
CA ASN A 119 6.19 23.43 8.93
C ASN A 119 6.29 24.61 9.90
N GLU A 120 6.26 24.36 11.22
CA GLU A 120 6.42 25.42 12.23
C GLU A 120 7.79 26.11 12.12
N VAL A 121 8.86 25.34 11.94
CA VAL A 121 10.22 25.87 11.72
C VAL A 121 10.29 26.71 10.44
N MET A 122 9.66 26.25 9.36
CA MET A 122 9.67 26.98 8.08
C MET A 122 8.90 28.31 8.18
N ASN A 123 7.73 28.30 8.81
CA ASN A 123 6.92 29.50 9.04
C ASN A 123 7.64 30.51 9.95
N GLY A 124 8.42 30.03 10.93
CA GLY A 124 9.18 30.83 11.89
C GLY A 124 10.63 31.14 11.50
N VAL A 125 11.05 30.89 10.26
CA VAL A 125 12.48 30.85 9.88
C VAL A 125 13.25 32.14 10.20
N LYS A 126 12.62 33.31 10.06
CA LYS A 126 13.26 34.61 10.36
C LYS A 126 13.65 34.73 11.83
N VAL A 127 12.77 34.31 12.73
CA VAL A 127 13.00 34.34 14.19
C VAL A 127 14.08 33.33 14.58
N ILE A 128 14.02 32.12 14.01
CA ILE A 128 15.00 31.07 14.28
C ILE A 128 16.42 31.52 13.88
N LYS A 129 16.56 32.20 12.73
CA LYS A 129 17.84 32.76 12.29
C LYS A 129 18.32 33.91 13.18
N LEU A 130 17.41 34.79 13.60
CA LEU A 130 17.74 35.91 14.48
C LEU A 130 18.37 35.45 15.81
N TYR A 131 17.87 34.34 16.37
CA TYR A 131 18.37 33.76 17.62
C TYR A 131 19.40 32.63 17.44
N ALA A 132 19.82 32.34 16.21
CA ALA A 132 20.72 31.21 15.88
C ALA A 132 20.24 29.85 16.42
N TRP A 133 18.92 29.62 16.48
CA TRP A 133 18.30 28.40 17.01
C TRP A 133 18.22 27.23 16.00
N GLU A 134 18.92 27.33 14.87
CA GLU A 134 18.90 26.33 13.80
C GLU A 134 19.38 24.95 14.30
N LYS A 135 20.51 24.89 15.01
CA LYS A 135 21.07 23.63 15.53
C LYS A 135 20.15 22.94 16.56
N PRO A 136 19.62 23.65 17.58
CA PRO A 136 18.62 23.07 18.48
C PRO A 136 17.38 22.52 17.76
N MET A 137 16.81 23.28 16.83
CA MET A 137 15.60 22.85 16.10
C MET A 137 15.85 21.63 15.22
N LEU A 138 17.01 21.58 14.56
CA LEU A 138 17.44 20.39 13.81
C LEU A 138 17.58 19.16 14.71
N LYS A 139 18.10 19.32 15.93
CA LYS A 139 18.23 18.22 16.89
C LYS A 139 16.87 17.65 17.26
N VAL A 140 15.88 18.50 17.54
CA VAL A 140 14.50 18.08 17.84
C VAL A 140 13.90 17.28 16.67
N ILE A 141 14.01 17.79 15.45
CA ILE A 141 13.51 17.08 14.25
C ILE A 141 14.25 15.74 14.04
N SER A 142 15.55 15.72 14.29
CA SER A 142 16.38 14.52 14.17
C SER A 142 16.01 13.44 15.20
N GLU A 143 15.62 13.84 16.42
CA GLU A 143 15.15 12.91 17.45
C GLU A 143 13.80 12.26 17.07
N ILE A 144 12.89 13.01 16.44
CA ILE A 144 11.65 12.44 15.89
C ILE A 144 11.99 11.48 14.74
N ARG A 145 12.92 11.87 13.87
CA ARG A 145 13.36 11.06 12.73
C ARG A 145 14.00 9.74 13.17
N SER A 146 14.81 9.73 14.23
CA SER A 146 15.44 8.50 14.72
C SER A 146 14.40 7.48 15.21
N LYS A 147 13.36 7.93 15.91
CA LYS A 147 12.21 7.10 16.32
C LYS A 147 11.43 6.58 15.11
N GLU A 148 11.20 7.42 14.11
CA GLU A 148 10.54 7.03 12.86
C GLU A 148 11.33 5.93 12.14
N VAL A 149 12.63 6.13 11.94
CA VAL A 149 13.52 5.19 11.26
C VAL A 149 13.63 3.86 12.00
N ALA A 150 13.62 3.87 13.34
CA ALA A 150 13.63 2.64 14.13
C ALA A 150 12.38 1.77 13.85
N LEU A 151 11.20 2.39 13.72
CA LEU A 151 9.96 1.67 13.35
C LEU A 151 10.00 1.17 11.91
N ILE A 152 10.49 2.00 10.97
CA ILE A 152 10.67 1.61 9.56
C ILE A 152 11.59 0.39 9.48
N ARG A 153 12.72 0.39 10.19
CA ARG A 153 13.68 -0.71 10.19
C ARG A 153 13.07 -1.99 10.75
N LYS A 154 12.34 -1.91 11.88
CA LYS A 154 11.65 -3.08 12.46
C LYS A 154 10.61 -3.68 11.51
N ALA A 155 9.78 -2.82 10.91
CA ALA A 155 8.77 -3.24 9.94
C ALA A 155 9.39 -3.85 8.68
N SER A 156 10.41 -3.19 8.11
CA SER A 156 11.12 -3.66 6.92
C SER A 156 11.83 -4.98 7.18
N MET A 157 12.53 -5.13 8.30
CA MET A 157 13.24 -6.37 8.63
C MET A 157 12.28 -7.55 8.77
N THR A 158 11.14 -7.34 9.41
CA THR A 158 10.11 -8.37 9.56
C THR A 158 9.46 -8.70 8.22
N ARG A 159 9.22 -7.69 7.38
CA ARG A 159 8.70 -7.88 6.02
C ARG A 159 9.66 -8.67 5.16
N THR A 160 10.94 -8.30 5.12
CA THR A 160 11.96 -9.03 4.37
C THR A 160 12.08 -10.47 4.86
N PHE A 161 12.00 -10.70 6.17
CA PHE A 161 12.04 -12.06 6.72
C PHE A 161 10.89 -12.94 6.21
N ILE A 162 9.65 -12.43 6.20
CA ILE A 162 8.51 -13.19 5.66
C ILE A 162 8.59 -13.35 4.14
N ASP A 163 9.11 -12.34 3.42
CA ASP A 163 9.31 -12.42 1.96
C ASP A 163 10.34 -13.51 1.60
N VAL A 164 11.40 -13.66 2.41
CA VAL A 164 12.38 -14.76 2.26
C VAL A 164 11.73 -16.11 2.51
N ILE A 165 10.90 -16.26 3.56
CA ILE A 165 10.16 -17.50 3.83
C ILE A 165 9.23 -17.84 2.66
N ASN A 166 8.49 -16.87 2.15
CA ASN A 166 7.59 -17.06 1.01
C ASN A 166 8.37 -17.45 -0.26
N SER A 167 9.55 -16.87 -0.48
CA SER A 167 10.43 -17.23 -1.60
C SER A 167 11.04 -18.64 -1.45
N ALA A 168 11.25 -19.09 -0.22
CA ALA A 168 11.74 -20.44 0.09
C ALA A 168 10.63 -21.51 0.10
N SER A 169 9.36 -21.11 0.19
CA SER A 169 8.20 -21.99 0.29
C SER A 169 8.15 -23.08 -0.81
N PRO A 170 8.38 -22.78 -2.11
CA PRO A 170 8.34 -23.80 -3.15
C PRO A 170 9.36 -24.92 -2.94
N PHE A 171 10.54 -24.60 -2.41
CA PHE A 171 11.59 -25.58 -2.13
C PHE A 171 11.24 -26.48 -0.93
N LEU A 172 10.59 -25.91 0.09
CA LEU A 172 10.09 -26.70 1.22
C LEU A 172 8.98 -27.65 0.79
N VAL A 173 8.05 -27.17 -0.03
CA VAL A 173 6.96 -27.98 -0.58
C VAL A 173 7.50 -29.11 -1.46
N SER A 174 8.46 -28.82 -2.34
CA SER A 174 9.08 -29.82 -3.22
C SER A 174 9.90 -30.89 -2.50
N LYS A 175 10.35 -30.66 -1.26
CA LYS A 175 11.06 -31.67 -0.46
C LYS A 175 10.11 -32.60 0.31
N ILE A 176 8.88 -32.15 0.54
CA ILE A 176 7.87 -32.84 1.35
C ILE A 176 7.00 -33.75 0.48
N ILE A 177 6.76 -33.30 -0.77
CA ILE A 177 6.14 -34.06 -1.85
C ILE A 177 7.15 -35.09 -2.39
#